data_AF-A0A2E8DUX8-F1
#
_entry.id   AF-A0A2E8DUX8-F1
#
_cell.length_a   1.000
_cell.length_b   1.000
_cell.length_c   1.000
_cell.angle_alpha   90.00
_cell.angle_beta   90.00
_cell.angle_gamma   90.00
#
_symmetry.space_group_name_H-M   'P 1'
#
loop_
_entity.id
_entity.type
_entity.pdbx_description
1 polymer ?
#
loop_
_entity_poly.entity_id
_entity_poly.type
_entity_poly.pdbx_seq_one_letter_code
_entity_poly.pdbx_strand_id
1 'polypeptide(L)'
;MNVKGFILKMKLTTEQKSYWIKNGFLKLKNVFGQDELCQVKVWITKIETCPADSVGGILHYYEIINGEKIITRSERYLNFSKELTDFITQGIVVRILEQLMGSEVVLFKEKINYKYPMGGGYAPHQDAAAYKYISHHVTCLVAPEFTTSENGCLWLAAGHHQKRLIALNSDGCIDKKVAEQLPWRELPTNPGDLIFFDSYTPHFSSPNLSTRARKTLYLTYNESKYGEFRELYYKDRSQQLENSKNRKKKQISTIRHFQGEAEN
;
A
#
# COMPACT_ATOMS: atom_id res chain seq x y z
N MET A 1 -24.24 -11.23 1.49
CA MET A 1 -23.48 -11.89 0.41
C MET A 1 -22.62 -12.98 1.02
N ASN A 2 -22.62 -14.19 0.45
CA ASN A 2 -21.95 -15.35 1.02
C ASN A 2 -20.43 -15.26 0.75
N VAL A 3 -19.60 -15.28 1.81
CA VAL A 3 -18.12 -15.16 1.75
C VAL A 3 -17.45 -16.25 0.89
N LYS A 4 -18.21 -17.29 0.49
CA LYS A 4 -17.78 -18.37 -0.41
C LYS A 4 -17.26 -17.89 -1.78
N GLY A 5 -17.60 -16.69 -2.23
CA GLY A 5 -17.06 -16.10 -3.47
C GLY A 5 -15.57 -15.73 -3.40
N PHE A 6 -15.02 -15.49 -2.20
CA PHE A 6 -13.62 -15.08 -2.02
C PHE A 6 -12.62 -16.24 -2.07
N ILE A 7 -13.05 -17.47 -2.41
CA ILE A 7 -12.24 -18.69 -2.42
C ILE A 7 -11.96 -19.17 -3.86
N LEU A 8 -11.56 -18.28 -4.75
CA LEU A 8 -10.94 -18.71 -6.01
C LEU A 8 -9.53 -19.26 -5.70
N LYS A 9 -9.29 -20.54 -5.98
CA LYS A 9 -7.96 -21.18 -5.91
C LYS A 9 -7.11 -20.72 -7.09
N MET A 10 -6.66 -19.46 -7.10
CA MET A 10 -5.65 -19.05 -8.07
C MET A 10 -4.31 -19.66 -7.67
N LYS A 11 -3.78 -20.54 -8.53
CA LYS A 11 -2.45 -21.13 -8.36
C LYS A 11 -1.47 -20.39 -9.26
N LEU A 12 -0.37 -19.91 -8.68
CA LEU A 12 0.67 -19.26 -9.45
C LEU A 12 1.40 -20.27 -10.32
N THR A 13 1.64 -19.90 -11.58
CA THR A 13 2.44 -20.71 -12.51
C THR A 13 3.92 -20.68 -12.12
N THR A 14 4.69 -21.62 -12.66
CA THR A 14 6.15 -21.65 -12.47
C THR A 14 6.81 -20.38 -12.99
N GLU A 15 6.31 -19.83 -14.10
CA GLU A 15 6.79 -18.59 -14.71
C GLU A 15 6.50 -17.38 -13.82
N GLN A 16 5.30 -17.30 -13.23
CA GLN A 16 4.95 -16.22 -12.29
C GLN A 16 5.81 -16.25 -11.03
N LYS A 17 6.05 -17.44 -10.47
CA LYS A 17 6.96 -17.61 -9.31
C LYS A 17 8.40 -17.26 -9.67
N SER A 18 8.88 -17.70 -10.83
CA SER A 18 10.22 -17.37 -11.33
C SER A 18 10.36 -15.87 -11.58
N TYR A 19 9.33 -15.23 -12.11
CA TYR A 19 9.29 -13.78 -12.31
C TYR A 19 9.36 -13.04 -10.98
N TRP A 20 8.58 -13.46 -9.98
CA TRP A 20 8.62 -12.90 -8.63
C TRP A 20 10.03 -12.98 -8.04
N ILE A 21 10.63 -14.19 -8.01
CA ILE A 21 11.98 -14.42 -7.47
C ILE A 21 13.03 -13.55 -8.18
N LYS A 22 12.92 -13.41 -9.50
CA LYS A 22 13.89 -12.62 -10.27
C LYS A 22 13.70 -11.11 -10.08
N ASN A 23 12.47 -10.63 -10.04
CA ASN A 23 12.18 -9.20 -10.18
C ASN A 23 11.79 -8.50 -8.88
N GLY A 24 11.35 -9.23 -7.85
CA GLY A 24 10.90 -8.67 -6.56
C GLY A 24 9.47 -8.16 -6.56
N PHE A 25 8.78 -8.28 -7.69
CA PHE A 25 7.38 -7.93 -7.81
C PHE A 25 6.67 -8.87 -8.78
N LEU A 26 5.35 -8.93 -8.67
CA LEU A 26 4.48 -9.66 -9.57
C LEU A 26 3.19 -8.90 -9.78
N LYS A 27 2.87 -8.59 -11.04
CA LYS A 27 1.56 -8.05 -11.42
C LYS A 27 0.67 -9.20 -11.91
N LEU A 28 -0.53 -9.28 -11.35
CA LEU A 28 -1.58 -10.22 -11.76
C LEU A 28 -2.77 -9.44 -12.30
N LYS A 29 -3.27 -9.86 -13.45
CA LYS A 29 -4.33 -9.13 -14.16
C LYS A 29 -5.69 -9.73 -13.88
N ASN A 30 -6.72 -8.88 -13.77
CA ASN A 30 -8.13 -9.29 -13.67
C ASN A 30 -8.37 -10.38 -12.60
N VAL A 31 -7.78 -10.23 -11.41
CA VAL A 31 -7.91 -11.21 -10.33
C VAL A 31 -9.31 -11.16 -9.72
N PHE A 32 -9.89 -9.97 -9.60
CA PHE A 32 -11.22 -9.77 -9.05
C PHE A 32 -12.30 -9.71 -10.13
N GLY A 33 -13.42 -10.38 -9.87
CA GLY A 33 -14.66 -10.23 -10.63
C GLY A 33 -15.35 -8.89 -10.36
N GLN A 34 -16.44 -8.62 -11.11
CA GLN A 34 -17.17 -7.35 -10.99
C GLN A 34 -17.78 -7.14 -9.60
N ASP A 35 -18.34 -8.20 -8.99
CA ASP A 35 -18.95 -8.10 -7.65
C ASP A 35 -17.92 -7.78 -6.58
N GLU A 36 -16.76 -8.43 -6.63
CA GLU A 36 -15.64 -8.19 -5.70
C GLU A 36 -15.11 -6.76 -5.87
N LEU A 37 -14.94 -6.30 -7.11
CA LEU A 37 -14.54 -4.93 -7.40
C LEU A 37 -15.54 -3.90 -6.89
N CYS A 38 -16.83 -4.15 -7.09
CA CYS A 38 -17.90 -3.31 -6.57
C CYS A 38 -17.83 -3.23 -5.04
N GLN A 39 -17.66 -4.38 -4.38
CA GLN A 39 -17.55 -4.44 -2.93
C GLN A 39 -16.32 -3.71 -2.38
N VAL A 40 -15.16 -3.84 -3.04
CA VAL A 40 -13.94 -3.09 -2.67
C VAL A 40 -14.17 -1.58 -2.79
N LYS A 41 -14.81 -1.11 -3.87
CA LYS A 41 -15.16 0.31 -4.03
C LYS A 41 -16.11 0.79 -2.93
N VAL A 42 -17.12 -0.03 -2.58
CA VAL A 42 -18.05 0.28 -1.47
C VAL A 42 -17.30 0.45 -0.15
N TRP A 43 -16.37 -0.44 0.18
CA TRP A 43 -15.57 -0.31 1.41
C TRP A 43 -14.72 0.96 1.40
N ILE A 44 -14.04 1.26 0.29
CA ILE A 44 -13.22 2.48 0.17
C ILE A 44 -14.07 3.73 0.42
N THR A 45 -15.20 3.85 -0.28
CA THR A 45 -16.09 5.02 -0.15
C THR A 45 -16.62 5.14 1.28
N LYS A 46 -17.03 4.03 1.90
CA LYS A 46 -17.53 4.05 3.27
C LYS A 46 -16.44 4.42 4.29
N ILE A 47 -15.21 3.92 4.14
CA ILE A 47 -14.09 4.27 5.01
C ILE A 47 -13.73 5.75 4.85
N GLU A 48 -13.71 6.25 3.62
CA GLU A 48 -13.35 7.63 3.30
C GLU A 48 -14.35 8.65 3.88
N THR A 49 -15.65 8.34 3.85
CA THR A 49 -16.69 9.24 4.37
C THR A 49 -16.99 9.02 5.85
N CYS A 50 -16.46 7.95 6.44
CA CYS A 50 -16.60 7.65 7.86
C CYS A 50 -15.76 8.65 8.68
N PRO A 51 -16.34 9.30 9.71
CA PRO A 51 -15.57 10.17 10.59
C PRO A 51 -14.39 9.43 11.20
N ALA A 52 -13.23 10.11 11.32
CA ALA A 52 -12.09 9.57 12.05
C ALA A 52 -12.52 9.11 13.46
N ASP A 53 -11.86 8.08 13.98
CA ASP A 53 -12.11 7.51 15.31
C ASP A 53 -13.51 6.90 15.57
N SER A 54 -14.42 6.89 14.58
CA SER A 54 -15.80 6.39 14.80
C SER A 54 -15.92 4.86 14.78
N VAL A 55 -15.17 4.18 13.91
CA VAL A 55 -15.19 2.71 13.78
C VAL A 55 -13.77 2.15 13.91
N GLY A 56 -13.44 1.57 15.06
CA GLY A 56 -12.17 0.87 15.28
C GLY A 56 -10.91 1.75 15.32
N GLY A 57 -11.06 3.08 15.40
CA GLY A 57 -9.94 4.01 15.48
C GLY A 57 -9.27 4.31 14.14
N ILE A 58 -10.03 4.36 13.04
CA ILE A 58 -9.51 4.68 11.70
C ILE A 58 -8.76 6.01 11.74
N LEU A 59 -7.55 5.98 11.16
CA LEU A 59 -6.66 7.12 11.07
C LEU A 59 -6.75 7.74 9.67
N HIS A 60 -7.28 8.96 9.57
CA HIS A 60 -7.31 9.74 8.33
C HIS A 60 -6.18 10.74 8.27
N TYR A 61 -5.58 10.89 7.10
CA TYR A 61 -4.53 11.84 6.80
C TYR A 61 -4.94 12.71 5.63
N TYR A 62 -4.56 13.98 5.70
CA TYR A 62 -4.96 14.99 4.75
C TYR A 62 -3.75 15.69 4.16
N GLU A 63 -3.90 16.12 2.91
CA GLU A 63 -3.01 17.04 2.23
C GLU A 63 -3.75 18.32 1.86
N ILE A 64 -3.01 19.40 1.64
CA ILE A 64 -3.54 20.67 1.16
C ILE A 64 -3.40 20.68 -0.37
N ILE A 65 -4.52 20.87 -1.06
CA ILE A 65 -4.59 21.02 -2.51
C ILE A 65 -5.32 22.34 -2.78
N ASN A 66 -4.65 23.30 -3.41
CA ASN A 66 -5.19 24.63 -3.68
C ASN A 66 -5.81 25.33 -2.44
N GLY A 67 -5.20 25.14 -1.27
CA GLY A 67 -5.68 25.70 -0.01
C GLY A 67 -6.80 24.91 0.68
N GLU A 68 -7.30 23.83 0.05
CA GLU A 68 -8.34 22.98 0.64
C GLU A 68 -7.74 21.72 1.26
N LYS A 69 -8.33 21.29 2.38
CA LYS A 69 -7.98 20.06 3.07
C LYS A 69 -8.63 18.87 2.37
N ILE A 70 -7.82 18.00 1.78
CA ILE A 70 -8.25 16.83 1.01
C ILE A 70 -7.68 15.56 1.62
N ILE A 71 -8.49 14.50 1.75
CA ILE A 71 -8.02 13.21 2.27
C ILE A 71 -7.01 12.57 1.28
N THR A 72 -5.89 12.08 1.80
CA THR A 72 -4.84 11.43 1.00
C THR A 72 -4.56 10.00 1.47
N ARG A 73 -4.90 9.68 2.73
CA ARG A 73 -4.75 8.32 3.25
C ARG A 73 -5.72 7.99 4.38
N SER A 74 -6.10 6.71 4.44
CA SER A 74 -6.72 6.09 5.61
C SER A 74 -5.95 4.83 6.01
N GLU A 75 -5.76 4.61 7.31
CA GLU A 75 -5.16 3.38 7.88
C GLU A 75 -6.02 2.87 9.06
N ARG A 76 -5.72 1.66 9.57
CA ARG A 76 -6.40 1.05 10.73
C ARG A 76 -7.90 0.76 10.54
N TYR A 77 -8.31 0.39 9.33
CA TYR A 77 -9.71 0.10 8.99
C TYR A 77 -10.05 -1.40 8.97
N LEU A 78 -9.16 -2.30 9.39
CA LEU A 78 -9.42 -3.76 9.34
C LEU A 78 -10.76 -4.15 10.00
N ASN A 79 -11.10 -3.50 11.13
CA ASN A 79 -12.30 -3.79 11.92
C ASN A 79 -13.54 -3.02 11.43
N PHE A 80 -13.50 -2.41 10.24
CA PHE A 80 -14.62 -1.64 9.70
C PHE A 80 -15.86 -2.50 9.42
N SER A 81 -15.66 -3.73 8.92
CA SER A 81 -16.72 -4.73 8.79
C SER A 81 -16.11 -6.13 8.77
N LYS A 82 -16.87 -7.15 9.18
CA LYS A 82 -16.41 -8.54 9.17
C LYS A 82 -16.02 -8.99 7.76
N GLU A 83 -16.78 -8.60 6.75
CA GLU A 83 -16.52 -8.97 5.36
C GLU A 83 -15.20 -8.38 4.85
N LEU A 84 -14.88 -7.14 5.24
CA LEU A 84 -13.59 -6.54 4.91
C LEU A 84 -12.45 -7.25 5.66
N THR A 85 -12.65 -7.56 6.94
CA THR A 85 -11.68 -8.35 7.72
C THR A 85 -11.40 -9.69 7.05
N ASP A 86 -12.44 -10.44 6.67
CA ASP A 86 -12.31 -11.73 6.01
C ASP A 86 -11.62 -11.58 4.64
N PHE A 87 -11.96 -10.54 3.87
CA PHE A 87 -11.31 -10.24 2.57
C PHE A 87 -9.80 -10.01 2.72
N ILE A 88 -9.38 -9.24 3.73
CA ILE A 88 -7.96 -8.90 3.95
C ILE A 88 -7.20 -10.07 4.58
N THR A 89 -7.81 -10.82 5.49
CA THR A 89 -7.10 -11.84 6.31
C THR A 89 -7.22 -13.26 5.77
N GLN A 90 -8.20 -13.55 4.91
CA GLN A 90 -8.48 -14.91 4.42
C GLN A 90 -8.75 -14.95 2.91
N GLY A 91 -8.75 -13.79 2.25
CA GLY A 91 -9.06 -13.66 0.82
C GLY A 91 -7.94 -14.10 -0.12
N ILE A 92 -8.13 -13.80 -1.41
CA ILE A 92 -7.20 -14.20 -2.47
C ILE A 92 -5.79 -13.64 -2.28
N VAL A 93 -5.66 -12.45 -1.70
CA VAL A 93 -4.37 -11.79 -1.46
C VAL A 93 -3.48 -12.64 -0.56
N VAL A 94 -4.03 -13.17 0.54
CA VAL A 94 -3.31 -14.06 1.47
C VAL A 94 -2.87 -15.34 0.75
N ARG A 95 -3.77 -16.00 0.01
CA ARG A 95 -3.44 -17.23 -0.73
C ARG A 95 -2.37 -17.04 -1.79
N ILE A 96 -2.28 -15.85 -2.41
CA ILE A 96 -1.21 -15.54 -3.36
C ILE A 96 0.10 -15.30 -2.60
N LEU A 97 0.07 -14.53 -1.52
CA LEU A 97 1.24 -14.24 -0.69
C LEU A 97 1.88 -15.51 -0.14
N GLU A 98 1.09 -16.46 0.37
CA GLU A 98 1.60 -17.74 0.86
C GLU A 98 2.32 -18.53 -0.24
N GLN A 99 1.87 -18.43 -1.49
CA GLN A 99 2.56 -19.05 -2.63
C GLN A 99 3.84 -18.31 -3.03
N LEU A 100 3.91 -17.00 -2.83
CA LEU A 100 5.10 -16.17 -3.12
C LEU A 100 6.16 -16.27 -2.02
N MET A 101 5.73 -16.37 -0.77
CA MET A 101 6.60 -16.37 0.42
C MET A 101 6.93 -17.79 0.88
N GLY A 102 6.11 -18.79 0.52
CA GLY A 102 6.32 -20.19 0.92
C GLY A 102 6.01 -20.48 2.38
N SER A 103 5.27 -19.59 3.04
CA SER A 103 4.87 -19.69 4.44
C SER A 103 3.49 -19.07 4.64
N GLU A 104 2.86 -19.38 5.77
CA GLU A 104 1.72 -18.60 6.27
C GLU A 104 2.12 -17.14 6.48
N VAL A 105 1.15 -16.24 6.29
CA VAL A 105 1.34 -14.79 6.41
C VAL A 105 0.31 -14.15 7.32
N VAL A 106 0.70 -13.06 7.97
CA VAL A 106 -0.18 -12.27 8.85
C VAL A 106 -0.19 -10.82 8.38
N LEU A 107 -1.34 -10.16 8.50
CA LEU A 107 -1.45 -8.75 8.15
C LEU A 107 -0.64 -7.92 9.14
N PHE A 108 0.31 -7.14 8.62
CA PHE A 108 1.06 -6.17 9.41
C PHE A 108 0.41 -4.79 9.38
N LYS A 109 -0.02 -4.35 8.20
CA LYS A 109 -0.57 -3.00 8.00
C LYS A 109 -1.46 -2.94 6.77
N GLU A 110 -2.54 -2.18 6.85
CA GLU A 110 -3.44 -1.85 5.76
C GLU A 110 -3.60 -0.34 5.60
N LYS A 111 -3.56 0.14 4.36
CA LYS A 111 -3.81 1.56 4.03
C LYS A 111 -4.58 1.70 2.72
N ILE A 112 -5.42 2.73 2.64
CA ILE A 112 -5.94 3.25 1.37
C ILE A 112 -5.16 4.51 1.07
N ASN A 113 -4.58 4.59 -0.13
CA ASN A 113 -4.04 5.85 -0.64
C ASN A 113 -5.03 6.45 -1.63
N TYR A 114 -5.46 7.68 -1.35
CA TYR A 114 -6.28 8.50 -2.21
C TYR A 114 -5.34 9.50 -2.90
N LYS A 115 -5.35 9.53 -4.23
CA LYS A 115 -4.71 10.61 -4.98
C LYS A 115 -5.78 11.35 -5.75
N TYR A 116 -6.25 12.45 -5.19
CA TYR A 116 -7.12 13.39 -5.88
C TYR A 116 -6.35 14.16 -6.97
N PRO A 117 -7.02 14.82 -7.93
CA PRO A 117 -6.35 15.71 -8.88
C PRO A 117 -5.41 16.68 -8.16
N MET A 118 -4.18 16.83 -8.68
CA MET A 118 -3.06 17.58 -8.08
C MET A 118 -2.51 17.00 -6.76
N GLY A 119 -3.02 15.85 -6.29
CA GLY A 119 -2.55 15.18 -5.10
C GLY A 119 -1.11 14.66 -5.22
N GLY A 120 -0.42 14.65 -4.08
CA GLY A 120 1.01 14.39 -3.97
C GLY A 120 1.49 13.00 -4.41
N GLY A 121 2.74 12.95 -4.84
CA GLY A 121 3.48 11.72 -5.10
C GLY A 121 4.12 11.12 -3.84
N TYR A 122 4.83 10.02 -4.05
CA TYR A 122 5.73 9.42 -3.07
C TYR A 122 7.11 9.26 -3.71
N ALA A 123 8.13 9.81 -3.07
CA ALA A 123 9.52 9.76 -3.51
C ALA A 123 10.06 8.31 -3.57
N PRO A 124 11.10 8.02 -4.37
CA PRO A 124 11.77 6.72 -4.40
C PRO A 124 12.17 6.20 -3.01
N HIS A 125 11.68 5.02 -2.65
CA HIS A 125 11.95 4.38 -1.36
C HIS A 125 11.89 2.85 -1.45
N GLN A 126 12.29 2.20 -0.35
CA GLN A 126 12.02 0.78 -0.07
C GLN A 126 11.22 0.73 1.24
N ASP A 127 10.15 -0.07 1.29
CA ASP A 127 9.32 -0.18 2.50
C ASP A 127 10.07 -0.83 3.68
N ALA A 128 11.13 -1.61 3.41
CA ALA A 128 12.02 -2.16 4.43
C ALA A 128 12.65 -1.10 5.35
N ALA A 129 12.79 0.14 4.89
CA ALA A 129 13.30 1.25 5.71
C ALA A 129 12.23 1.83 6.67
N ALA A 130 10.96 1.46 6.50
CA ALA A 130 9.82 2.16 7.08
C ALA A 130 9.32 1.56 8.41
N TYR A 131 9.63 0.28 8.70
CA TYR A 131 9.05 -0.46 9.82
C TYR A 131 10.13 -1.12 10.69
N LYS A 132 10.09 -0.83 12.00
CA LYS A 132 11.06 -1.34 12.98
C LYS A 132 10.76 -2.76 13.51
N TYR A 133 9.55 -3.28 13.28
CA TYR A 133 9.08 -4.54 13.88
C TYR A 133 9.35 -5.77 13.01
N ILE A 134 9.45 -5.57 11.71
CA ILE A 134 9.56 -6.65 10.72
C ILE A 134 10.69 -6.33 9.77
N SER A 135 11.59 -7.29 9.56
CA SER A 135 12.76 -7.15 8.70
C SER A 135 12.45 -7.44 7.22
N HIS A 136 11.37 -8.18 6.95
CA HIS A 136 10.91 -8.53 5.62
C HIS A 136 9.38 -8.57 5.59
N HIS A 137 8.81 -8.06 4.51
CA HIS A 137 7.38 -8.07 4.26
C HIS A 137 7.10 -7.93 2.76
N VAL A 138 5.86 -8.20 2.38
CA VAL A 138 5.36 -8.02 1.02
C VAL A 138 4.11 -7.16 1.08
N THR A 139 4.05 -6.18 0.18
CA THR A 139 2.88 -5.31 0.01
C THR A 139 2.12 -5.72 -1.25
N CYS A 140 0.80 -5.83 -1.13
CA CYS A 140 -0.12 -6.01 -2.24
C CYS A 140 -0.89 -4.71 -2.48
N LEU A 141 -0.73 -4.13 -3.66
CA LEU A 141 -1.59 -3.08 -4.19
C LEU A 141 -2.82 -3.74 -4.82
N VAL A 142 -4.01 -3.39 -4.33
CA VAL A 142 -5.30 -3.74 -4.95
C VAL A 142 -5.82 -2.54 -5.73
N ALA A 143 -6.01 -2.71 -7.05
CA ALA A 143 -6.47 -1.65 -7.94
C ALA A 143 -7.98 -1.80 -8.23
N PRO A 144 -8.87 -1.07 -7.52
CA PRO A 144 -10.30 -1.04 -7.85
C PRO A 144 -10.60 -0.13 -9.05
N GLU A 145 -9.67 0.72 -9.44
CA GLU A 145 -9.80 1.73 -10.48
C GLU A 145 -8.58 1.69 -11.40
N PHE A 146 -8.67 2.38 -12.55
CA PHE A 146 -7.54 2.54 -13.44
C PHE A 146 -6.41 3.32 -12.75
N THR A 147 -5.19 2.82 -12.86
CA THR A 147 -4.00 3.62 -12.59
C THR A 147 -3.22 3.80 -13.87
N THR A 148 -2.84 5.03 -14.16
CA THR A 148 -2.13 5.47 -15.36
C THR A 148 -0.92 6.29 -14.92
N SER A 149 0.02 6.50 -15.83
CA SER A 149 1.19 7.35 -15.57
C SER A 149 0.76 8.76 -15.18
N GLU A 150 -0.29 9.28 -15.81
CA GLU A 150 -0.86 10.61 -15.55
C GLU A 150 -1.50 10.71 -14.16
N ASN A 151 -2.24 9.69 -13.72
CA ASN A 151 -2.86 9.69 -12.38
C ASN A 151 -1.95 9.13 -11.27
N GLY A 152 -0.66 8.95 -11.58
CA GLY A 152 0.38 8.63 -10.62
C GLY A 152 0.46 7.16 -10.24
N CYS A 153 0.40 6.24 -11.21
CA CYS A 153 0.61 4.80 -11.04
C CYS A 153 1.94 4.46 -10.33
N LEU A 154 2.09 3.21 -9.92
CA LEU A 154 3.29 2.73 -9.24
C LEU A 154 4.44 2.58 -10.24
N TRP A 155 5.63 3.00 -9.84
CA TRP A 155 6.88 2.69 -10.53
C TRP A 155 7.73 1.78 -9.66
N LEU A 156 8.37 0.77 -10.25
CA LEU A 156 9.20 -0.23 -9.56
C LEU A 156 10.52 -0.44 -10.30
N ALA A 157 11.62 -0.71 -9.57
CA ALA A 157 12.90 -1.12 -10.15
C ALA A 157 13.10 -2.64 -10.03
N ALA A 158 12.95 -3.35 -11.15
CA ALA A 158 13.01 -4.82 -11.20
C ALA A 158 14.39 -5.36 -10.79
N GLY A 159 14.42 -6.38 -9.92
CA GLY A 159 15.65 -7.10 -9.56
C GLY A 159 16.51 -6.43 -8.48
N HIS A 160 16.07 -5.28 -7.95
CA HIS A 160 16.77 -4.52 -6.91
C HIS A 160 16.30 -4.86 -5.48
N HIS A 161 15.52 -5.93 -5.31
CA HIS A 161 14.90 -6.35 -4.06
C HIS A 161 15.74 -7.33 -3.22
N GLN A 162 17.03 -7.53 -3.53
CA GLN A 162 17.88 -8.59 -2.98
C GLN A 162 18.24 -8.39 -1.48
N LYS A 163 17.22 -8.22 -0.63
CA LYS A 163 17.25 -8.13 0.85
C LYS A 163 18.28 -7.16 1.42
N ARG A 164 18.48 -6.02 0.74
CA ARG A 164 19.34 -4.94 1.23
C ARG A 164 18.72 -3.59 0.94
N LEU A 165 18.92 -2.66 1.87
CA LEU A 165 18.64 -1.26 1.62
C LEU A 165 19.69 -0.73 0.65
N ILE A 166 19.20 -0.02 -0.36
CA ILE A 166 20.00 0.83 -1.22
C ILE A 166 20.36 2.09 -0.41
N ALA A 167 21.43 2.80 -0.78
CA ALA A 167 21.83 4.02 -0.09
C ALA A 167 20.64 4.98 0.07
N LEU A 168 20.42 5.41 1.32
CA LEU A 168 19.30 6.27 1.71
C LEU A 168 19.78 7.68 2.02
N ASN A 169 18.91 8.65 1.79
CA ASN A 169 19.08 10.03 2.26
C ASN A 169 18.54 10.19 3.69
N SER A 170 18.66 11.41 4.25
CA SER A 170 18.17 11.73 5.61
C SER A 170 16.65 11.58 5.79
N ASP A 171 15.89 11.44 4.72
CA ASP A 171 14.44 11.26 4.74
C ASP A 171 14.01 9.79 4.80
N GLY A 172 14.98 8.86 4.80
CA GLY A 172 14.73 7.43 4.69
C GLY A 172 14.30 7.00 3.28
N CYS A 173 14.46 7.89 2.29
CA CYS A 173 14.22 7.62 0.88
C CYS A 173 15.51 7.21 0.19
N ILE A 174 15.42 6.62 -0.99
CA ILE A 174 16.61 6.29 -1.79
C ILE A 174 17.33 7.59 -2.17
N ASP A 175 18.66 7.59 -2.03
CA ASP A 175 19.50 8.72 -2.43
C ASP A 175 19.24 9.11 -3.89
N LYS A 176 19.18 10.42 -4.17
CA LYS A 176 18.81 10.94 -5.49
C LYS A 176 19.72 10.42 -6.61
N LYS A 177 21.03 10.39 -6.39
CA LYS A 177 22.00 9.93 -7.42
C LYS A 177 21.83 8.45 -7.72
N VAL A 178 21.42 7.68 -6.71
CA VAL A 178 21.14 6.25 -6.90
C VAL A 178 19.79 6.05 -7.58
N ALA A 179 18.77 6.80 -7.18
CA ALA A 179 17.45 6.75 -7.81
C ALA A 179 17.51 7.06 -9.31
N GLU A 180 18.35 8.00 -9.75
CA GLU A 180 18.56 8.35 -11.17
C GLU A 180 19.14 7.21 -12.01
N GLN A 181 19.79 6.22 -11.38
CA GLN A 181 20.42 5.08 -12.06
C GLN A 181 19.54 3.82 -12.05
N LEU A 182 18.43 3.82 -11.32
CA LEU A 182 17.56 2.66 -11.22
C LEU A 182 16.72 2.48 -12.50
N PRO A 183 16.54 1.23 -12.97
CA PRO A 183 15.77 0.93 -14.18
C PRO A 183 14.27 0.93 -13.87
N TRP A 184 13.72 2.12 -13.61
CA TRP A 184 12.33 2.30 -13.27
C TRP A 184 11.40 1.83 -14.38
N ARG A 185 10.34 1.11 -13.99
CA ARG A 185 9.25 0.70 -14.87
C ARG A 185 7.94 1.16 -14.26
N GLU A 186 7.10 1.78 -15.07
CA GLU A 186 5.72 2.06 -14.70
C GLU A 186 4.88 0.78 -14.70
N LEU A 187 3.94 0.71 -13.77
CA LEU A 187 2.95 -0.35 -13.68
C LEU A 187 1.53 0.24 -13.62
N PRO A 188 1.00 0.70 -14.77
CA PRO A 188 -0.42 1.04 -14.86
C PRO A 188 -1.28 -0.21 -14.58
N THR A 189 -2.47 -0.03 -14.05
CA THR A 189 -3.39 -1.12 -13.68
C THR A 189 -4.79 -0.89 -14.22
N ASN A 190 -5.46 -1.97 -14.59
CA ASN A 190 -6.91 -1.98 -14.78
C ASN A 190 -7.61 -2.30 -13.46
N PRO A 191 -8.91 -1.94 -13.31
CA PRO A 191 -9.73 -2.45 -12.22
C PRO A 191 -9.66 -3.98 -12.12
N GLY A 192 -9.29 -4.51 -10.96
CA GLY A 192 -9.13 -5.95 -10.72
C GLY A 192 -7.70 -6.46 -10.78
N ASP A 193 -6.74 -5.63 -11.21
CA ASP A 193 -5.33 -6.01 -11.14
C ASP A 193 -4.81 -5.95 -9.69
N LEU A 194 -3.84 -6.82 -9.40
CA LEU A 194 -3.04 -6.82 -8.19
C LEU A 194 -1.56 -6.62 -8.52
N ILE A 195 -0.84 -5.88 -7.68
CA ILE A 195 0.63 -5.80 -7.73
C ILE A 195 1.19 -6.19 -6.37
N PHE A 196 1.95 -7.27 -6.33
CA PHE A 196 2.71 -7.71 -5.17
C PHE A 196 4.14 -7.20 -5.32
N PHE A 197 4.74 -6.65 -4.27
CA PHE A 197 6.15 -6.25 -4.29
C PHE A 197 6.81 -6.45 -2.93
N ASP A 198 8.05 -6.92 -2.97
CA ASP A 198 8.89 -7.15 -1.80
C ASP A 198 9.24 -5.81 -1.13
N SER A 199 9.33 -5.80 0.20
CA SER A 199 9.76 -4.67 1.04
C SER A 199 11.06 -3.99 0.58
N TYR A 200 11.96 -4.74 -0.06
CA TYR A 200 13.22 -4.23 -0.59
C TYR A 200 13.12 -3.78 -2.06
N THR A 201 11.97 -3.90 -2.72
CA THR A 201 11.84 -3.43 -4.10
C THR A 201 11.76 -1.90 -4.12
N PRO A 202 12.71 -1.21 -4.78
CA PRO A 202 12.62 0.23 -4.94
C PRO A 202 11.34 0.59 -5.68
N HIS A 203 10.61 1.56 -5.16
CA HIS A 203 9.38 2.03 -5.77
C HIS A 203 9.10 3.49 -5.46
N PHE A 204 8.28 4.10 -6.31
CA PHE A 204 7.78 5.46 -6.13
C PHE A 204 6.44 5.61 -6.86
N SER A 205 5.81 6.76 -6.70
CA SER A 205 4.68 7.11 -7.58
C SER A 205 4.59 8.61 -7.76
N SER A 206 4.36 9.06 -8.99
CA SER A 206 4.24 10.48 -9.33
C SER A 206 2.99 11.12 -8.72
N PRO A 207 2.93 12.46 -8.63
CA PRO A 207 1.67 13.17 -8.35
C PRO A 207 0.57 12.80 -9.34
N ASN A 208 -0.69 13.07 -8.98
CA ASN A 208 -1.81 12.92 -9.91
C ASN A 208 -1.98 14.21 -10.71
N LEU A 209 -1.64 14.16 -11.99
CA LEU A 209 -1.78 15.29 -12.93
C LEU A 209 -3.08 15.21 -13.75
N SER A 210 -3.88 14.15 -13.56
CA SER A 210 -5.15 13.95 -14.24
C SER A 210 -6.31 14.66 -13.53
N THR A 211 -7.48 14.65 -14.16
CA THR A 211 -8.74 15.15 -13.58
C THR A 211 -9.50 14.12 -12.75
N ARG A 212 -9.00 12.89 -12.62
CA ARG A 212 -9.69 11.79 -11.93
C ARG A 212 -8.96 11.41 -10.66
N ALA A 213 -9.70 11.21 -9.58
CA ALA A 213 -9.15 10.62 -8.36
C ALA A 213 -8.73 9.16 -8.61
N ARG A 214 -7.74 8.71 -7.84
CA ARG A 214 -7.26 7.33 -7.85
C ARG A 214 -7.22 6.78 -6.44
N LYS A 215 -7.99 5.72 -6.18
CA LYS A 215 -8.06 5.09 -4.86
C LYS A 215 -7.52 3.67 -4.94
N THR A 216 -6.56 3.34 -4.09
CA THR A 216 -5.88 2.02 -4.11
C THR A 216 -5.63 1.54 -2.69
N LEU A 217 -5.89 0.26 -2.42
CA LEU A 217 -5.50 -0.36 -1.15
C LEU A 217 -4.07 -0.84 -1.26
N TYR A 218 -3.33 -0.74 -0.16
CA TYR A 218 -2.04 -1.36 0.05
C TYR A 218 -2.14 -2.21 1.32
N LEU A 219 -2.01 -3.52 1.15
CA LEU A 219 -2.10 -4.52 2.20
C LEU A 219 -0.72 -5.13 2.40
N THR A 220 -0.12 -4.92 3.58
CA THR A 220 1.26 -5.30 3.91
C THR A 220 1.25 -6.48 4.87
N TYR A 221 2.01 -7.53 4.54
CA TYR A 221 2.04 -8.78 5.30
C TYR A 221 3.48 -9.24 5.55
N ASN A 222 3.69 -9.92 6.67
CA ASN A 222 4.92 -10.64 6.97
C ASN A 222 4.64 -12.14 7.17
N GLU A 223 5.68 -12.97 7.15
CA GLU A 223 5.55 -14.40 7.48
C GLU A 223 5.12 -14.53 8.95
N SER A 224 4.13 -15.39 9.22
CA SER A 224 3.52 -15.56 10.57
C SER A 224 4.55 -15.94 11.63
N LYS A 225 5.54 -16.78 11.25
CA LYS A 225 6.63 -17.25 12.13
C LYS A 225 7.49 -16.13 12.74
N TYR A 226 7.46 -14.92 12.17
CA TYR A 226 8.18 -13.78 12.73
C TYR A 226 7.34 -12.95 13.71
N GLY A 227 6.05 -13.26 13.86
CA GLY A 227 5.15 -12.64 14.83
C GLY A 227 4.10 -11.71 14.23
N GLU A 228 3.11 -11.39 15.06
CA GLU A 228 2.00 -10.49 14.74
C GLU A 228 2.21 -9.13 15.41
N PHE A 229 2.48 -8.09 14.61
CA PHE A 229 2.86 -6.77 15.14
C PHE A 229 1.90 -5.65 14.79
N ARG A 230 0.76 -5.95 14.14
CA ARG A 230 -0.20 -4.92 13.69
C ARG A 230 -0.71 -4.04 14.83
N GLU A 231 -1.17 -4.65 15.93
CA GLU A 231 -1.69 -3.89 17.08
C GLU A 231 -0.60 -3.03 17.74
N LEU A 232 0.60 -3.58 17.88
CA LEU A 232 1.75 -2.84 18.40
C LEU A 232 2.14 -1.67 17.48
N TYR A 233 2.14 -1.89 16.17
CA TYR A 233 2.37 -0.83 15.17
C TYR A 233 1.36 0.30 15.31
N TYR A 234 0.06 0.00 15.39
CA TYR A 234 -0.96 1.04 15.49
C TYR A 234 -1.02 1.72 16.85
N LYS A 235 -0.66 1.04 17.95
CA LYS A 235 -0.46 1.66 19.25
C LYS A 235 0.64 2.73 19.19
N ASP A 236 1.81 2.36 18.66
CA ASP A 236 2.94 3.29 18.50
C ASP A 236 2.62 4.41 17.50
N ARG A 237 1.93 4.09 16.40
CA ARG A 237 1.54 5.09 15.40
C ARG A 237 0.59 6.12 15.99
N SER A 238 -0.39 5.69 16.78
CA SER A 238 -1.34 6.58 17.46
C SER A 238 -0.60 7.51 18.43
N GLN A 239 0.35 6.97 19.22
CA GLN A 239 1.19 7.77 20.12
C GLN A 239 2.06 8.77 19.36
N GLN A 240 2.65 8.39 18.22
CA GLN A 240 3.44 9.29 17.38
C GLN A 240 2.60 10.44 16.83
N LEU A 241 1.38 10.15 16.37
CA LEU A 241 0.46 11.17 15.88
C LEU A 241 0.05 12.13 16.99
N GLU A 242 -0.24 11.61 18.18
CA GLU A 242 -0.52 12.44 19.35
C GLU A 242 0.65 13.36 19.72
N ASN A 243 1.86 12.82 19.78
CA ASN A 243 3.07 13.58 20.08
C ASN A 243 3.44 14.59 18.97
N SER A 244 2.85 14.48 17.78
CA SER A 244 3.08 15.38 16.65
C SER A 244 1.95 16.37 16.40
N LYS A 245 0.86 16.36 17.19
CA LYS A 245 -0.28 17.29 17.07
C LYS A 245 0.14 18.76 17.01
N ASN A 246 1.19 19.15 17.74
CA ASN A 246 1.69 20.53 17.81
C ASN A 246 2.90 20.81 16.88
N ARG A 247 3.30 19.86 16.03
CA ARG A 247 4.42 20.08 15.12
C ARG A 247 3.94 20.85 13.89
N LYS A 248 4.76 21.81 13.44
CA LYS A 248 4.52 22.59 12.22
C LYS A 248 4.44 21.77 10.92
N LYS A 249 4.76 20.48 10.93
CA LYS A 249 4.63 19.58 9.78
C LYS A 249 4.22 18.19 10.28
N LYS A 250 3.00 17.76 9.97
CA LYS A 250 2.56 16.39 10.24
C LYS A 250 3.16 15.43 9.22
N GLN A 251 3.47 14.22 9.66
CA GLN A 251 4.06 13.20 8.80
C GLN A 251 3.04 12.11 8.47
N ILE A 252 2.65 12.03 7.20
CA ILE A 252 1.64 11.06 6.72
C ILE A 252 2.18 9.62 6.75
N SER A 253 3.48 9.45 6.57
CA SER A 253 4.18 8.16 6.57
C SER A 253 5.16 8.03 7.75
N THR A 254 5.77 6.86 7.93
CA THR A 254 6.84 6.66 8.92
C THR A 254 8.19 7.20 8.43
N ILE A 255 8.45 7.13 7.11
CA ILE A 255 9.54 7.83 6.42
C ILE A 255 9.05 9.10 5.74
N ARG A 256 9.94 10.02 5.36
CA ARG A 256 9.59 11.33 4.80
C ARG A 256 9.48 11.31 3.27
N HIS A 257 8.79 10.30 2.75
CA HIS A 257 8.65 10.08 1.30
C HIS A 257 7.42 10.74 0.65
N PHE A 258 6.46 11.25 1.43
CA PHE A 258 5.28 11.91 0.86
C PHE A 258 5.67 13.27 0.31
N GLN A 259 5.27 13.57 -0.93
CA GLN A 259 5.67 14.78 -1.65
C GLN A 259 4.56 15.83 -1.76
N GLY A 260 3.36 15.55 -1.26
CA GLY A 260 2.30 16.56 -1.12
C GLY A 260 2.50 17.45 0.11
N GLU A 261 1.70 18.51 0.20
CA GLU A 261 1.67 19.37 1.38
C GLU A 261 0.79 18.71 2.45
N ALA A 262 1.38 18.08 3.46
CA ALA A 262 0.60 17.50 4.56
C ALA A 262 -0.14 18.61 5.34
N GLU A 263 -1.39 18.34 5.72
CA GLU A 263 -2.14 19.24 6.60
C GLU A 263 -1.39 19.46 7.93
N ASN A 264 -1.26 20.71 8.35
CA ASN A 264 -0.62 21.09 9.62
C ASN A 264 -1.46 20.73 10.84
#